data_AF-A0A4Y2WUU1-F1
#
_entry.id   AF-A0A4Y2WUU1-F1
#
_cell.length_a   1.000
_cell.length_b   1.000
_cell.length_c   1.000
_cell.angle_alpha   90.00
_cell.angle_beta   90.00
_cell.angle_gamma   90.00
#
_symmetry.space_group_name_H-M   'P 1'
#
loop_
_entity.id
_entity.type
_entity.pdbx_description
1 polymer ?
#
loop_
_entity_poly.entity_id
_entity_poly.type
_entity_poly.pdbx_seq_one_letter_code
_entity_poly.pdbx_strand_id
1 'polypeptide(L)'
;MQTRDTSDLKKFLIWLQQHSPFNQSKELISLSSGIVADDRVNCNSAEELGENVSNGIVGKKSAHVNLKRKVQVFTLDAMENTKLIDTDPLVFNPNQLFHRIVCVLRSADDLEGCLKYE
;
A
#
# COMPACT_ATOMS: atom_id res chain seq x y z
N MET A 1 8.16 13.11 32.30
CA MET A 1 7.32 12.92 31.10
C MET A 1 7.74 11.65 30.36
N GLN A 2 9.00 11.58 29.89
CA GLN A 2 9.58 10.47 29.12
C GLN A 2 9.41 9.05 29.72
N THR A 3 9.53 8.89 31.04
CA THR A 3 9.36 7.59 31.71
C THR A 3 7.92 7.05 31.66
N ARG A 4 6.93 7.96 31.74
CA ARG A 4 5.52 7.58 31.66
C ARG A 4 5.16 7.18 30.23
N ASP A 5 5.54 7.99 29.26
CA ASP A 5 5.29 7.73 27.84
C ASP A 5 5.92 6.40 27.39
N THR A 6 7.12 6.09 27.89
CA THR A 6 7.79 4.80 27.63
C THR A 6 7.04 3.62 28.26
N SER A 7 6.51 3.78 29.48
CA SER A 7 5.74 2.75 30.18
C SER A 7 4.42 2.45 29.45
N ASP A 8 3.72 3.50 29.02
CA ASP A 8 2.44 3.37 28.31
C ASP A 8 2.64 2.80 26.91
N LEU A 9 3.71 3.21 26.20
CA LEU A 9 4.10 2.58 24.93
C LEU A 9 4.34 1.08 25.10
N LYS A 10 5.05 0.65 26.15
CA LYS A 10 5.28 -0.78 26.41
C LYS A 10 3.97 -1.55 26.63
N LYS A 11 3.04 -1.00 27.42
CA LYS A 11 1.72 -1.61 27.64
C LYS A 11 0.96 -1.75 26.33
N PHE A 12 0.96 -0.70 25.51
CA PHE A 12 0.31 -0.71 24.21
C PHE A 12 0.91 -1.77 23.28
N LEU A 13 2.24 -1.88 23.21
CA LEU A 13 2.92 -2.87 22.38
C LEU A 13 2.60 -4.30 22.83
N ILE A 14 2.57 -4.57 24.14
CA ILE A 14 2.18 -5.88 24.69
C ILE A 14 0.74 -6.22 24.28
N TRP A 15 -0.18 -5.27 24.43
CA TRP A 15 -1.57 -5.47 24.04
C TRP A 15 -1.71 -5.72 22.53
N LEU A 16 -1.02 -4.92 21.71
CA LEU A 16 -1.06 -5.04 20.25
C LEU A 16 -0.50 -6.39 19.77
N GLN A 17 0.55 -6.90 20.43
CA GLN A 17 1.11 -8.21 20.11
C GLN A 17 0.13 -9.36 20.41
N GLN A 18 -0.68 -9.24 21.47
CA GLN A 18 -1.69 -10.22 21.85
C GLN A 18 -2.97 -10.09 21.01
N HIS A 19 -3.27 -8.89 20.52
CA HIS A 19 -4.49 -8.54 19.82
C HIS A 19 -4.20 -7.83 18.50
N SER A 20 -3.36 -8.44 17.65
CA SER A 20 -3.00 -7.86 16.36
C SER A 20 -4.27 -7.66 15.52
N PRO A 21 -4.64 -6.42 15.15
CA PRO A 21 -5.77 -6.15 14.26
C PRO A 21 -5.42 -6.47 12.80
N PHE A 22 -4.15 -6.74 12.51
CA PHE A 22 -3.66 -7.03 11.18
C PHE A 22 -3.79 -8.52 10.88
N ASN A 23 -4.48 -8.83 9.80
CA ASN A 23 -4.54 -10.19 9.27
C ASN A 23 -3.15 -10.62 8.81
N GLN A 24 -2.78 -11.88 9.07
CA GLN A 24 -1.60 -12.48 8.47
C GLN A 24 -1.90 -12.73 6.98
N SER A 25 -1.51 -11.77 6.13
CA SER A 25 -1.53 -11.93 4.68
C SER A 25 -0.11 -12.10 4.15
N LYS A 26 0.03 -12.87 3.07
CA LYS A 26 1.27 -12.93 2.28
C LYS A 26 1.39 -11.75 1.32
N GLU A 27 0.29 -11.04 1.09
CA GLU A 27 0.21 -9.92 0.18
C GLU A 27 0.60 -8.62 0.89
N LEU A 28 1.15 -7.66 0.15
CA LEU A 28 1.42 -6.32 0.65
C LEU A 28 0.14 -5.49 0.58
N ILE A 29 -0.35 -4.99 1.72
CA ILE A 29 -1.64 -4.29 1.82
C ILE A 29 -1.45 -2.91 2.47
N SER A 30 -2.06 -1.88 1.88
CA SER A 30 -2.22 -0.58 2.52
C SER A 30 -3.14 -0.68 3.73
N LEU A 31 -2.64 -0.33 4.91
CA LEU A 31 -3.48 -0.29 6.12
C LEU A 31 -4.51 0.85 6.11
N SER A 32 -4.23 1.93 5.36
CA SER A 32 -5.13 3.10 5.30
C SER A 32 -6.26 2.94 4.28
N SER A 33 -6.00 2.25 3.17
CA SER A 33 -6.95 2.10 2.06
C SER A 33 -7.42 0.67 1.82
N GLY A 34 -6.78 -0.33 2.43
CA GLY A 34 -7.05 -1.75 2.17
C GLY A 34 -6.58 -2.23 0.79
N ILE A 35 -5.90 -1.39 0.01
CA ILE A 35 -5.43 -1.74 -1.35
C ILE A 35 -4.33 -2.80 -1.25
N VAL A 36 -4.52 -3.90 -1.97
CA VAL A 36 -3.54 -4.96 -2.15
C VAL A 36 -2.61 -4.59 -3.31
N ALA A 37 -1.31 -4.70 -3.10
CA ALA A 37 -0.27 -4.40 -4.07
C ALA A 37 -0.32 -5.35 -5.28
N ASP A 38 0.02 -4.84 -6.46
CA ASP A 38 0.32 -5.68 -7.63
C ASP A 38 1.81 -6.06 -7.70
N ASP A 39 2.18 -6.84 -8.71
CA ASP A 39 3.55 -7.31 -8.93
C ASP A 39 4.56 -6.18 -9.23
N ARG A 40 4.11 -4.95 -9.50
CA ARG A 40 4.99 -3.81 -9.81
C ARG A 40 5.50 -3.15 -8.54
N VAL A 41 4.71 -3.20 -7.46
CA VAL A 41 5.04 -2.58 -6.18
C VAL A 41 6.08 -3.41 -5.44
N ASN A 42 7.13 -2.76 -4.97
CA ASN A 42 8.26 -3.42 -4.30
C ASN A 42 8.77 -2.64 -3.07
N CYS A 43 7.96 -1.73 -2.52
CA CYS A 43 8.38 -0.85 -1.43
C CYS A 43 8.71 -1.58 -0.12
N ASN A 44 8.21 -2.80 0.06
CA ASN A 44 8.59 -3.68 1.16
C ASN A 44 10.05 -4.19 1.07
N SER A 45 10.65 -4.17 -0.13
CA SER A 45 12.06 -4.55 -0.37
C SER A 45 12.96 -3.33 -0.64
N ALA A 46 12.55 -2.14 -0.19
CA ALA A 46 13.27 -0.90 -0.47
C ALA A 46 14.71 -0.91 0.07
N GLU A 47 14.92 -1.48 1.26
CA GLU A 47 16.24 -1.62 1.87
C GLU A 47 17.14 -2.53 1.02
N GLU A 48 16.71 -3.75 0.74
CA GLU A 48 17.44 -4.71 -0.10
C GLU A 48 17.78 -4.14 -1.49
N LEU A 49 16.83 -3.46 -2.13
CA LEU A 49 17.05 -2.80 -3.43
C LEU A 49 18.09 -1.68 -3.31
N GLY A 50 18.01 -0.87 -2.24
CA GLY A 50 18.96 0.19 -1.95
C GLY A 50 20.37 -0.32 -1.69
N GLU A 51 20.50 -1.39 -0.90
CA GLU A 51 21.78 -2.07 -0.64
C GLU A 51 22.38 -2.62 -1.94
N ASN A 52 21.59 -3.29 -2.77
CA ASN A 52 22.05 -3.80 -4.06
C ASN A 52 22.56 -2.68 -4.99
N VAL A 53 21.85 -1.55 -5.04
CA VAL A 53 22.30 -0.37 -5.80
C VAL A 53 23.58 0.21 -5.19
N SER A 54 23.64 0.36 -3.87
CA SER A 54 24.80 0.89 -3.14
C SER A 54 26.06 0.04 -3.39
N ASN A 55 25.94 -1.28 -3.27
CA ASN A 55 27.03 -2.23 -3.55
C ASN A 55 27.52 -2.11 -5.00
N GLY A 56 26.62 -1.82 -5.95
CA GLY A 56 26.96 -1.57 -7.34
C GLY A 56 27.68 -0.23 -7.60
N ILE A 57 27.67 0.69 -6.64
CA ILE A 57 28.33 2.00 -6.70
C ILE A 57 29.72 1.97 -6.04
N VAL A 58 29.89 1.17 -4.98
CA VAL A 58 31.16 1.05 -4.25
C VAL A 58 32.32 0.78 -5.22
N GLY A 59 33.37 1.59 -5.10
CA GLY A 59 34.58 1.49 -5.93
C GLY A 59 34.48 2.13 -7.33
N LYS A 60 33.31 2.63 -7.74
CA LYS A 60 33.18 3.36 -9.02
C LYS A 60 33.44 4.85 -8.85
N LYS A 61 34.07 5.45 -9.87
CA LYS A 61 34.14 6.91 -9.99
C LYS A 61 32.75 7.47 -10.28
N SER A 62 32.43 8.64 -9.72
CA SER A 62 31.12 9.29 -9.89
C SER A 62 30.66 9.37 -11.36
N ALA A 63 31.55 9.72 -12.29
CA ALA A 63 31.24 9.79 -13.74
C ALA A 63 30.84 8.44 -14.39
N HIS A 64 31.12 7.31 -13.73
CA HIS A 64 30.81 5.96 -14.23
C HIS A 64 29.65 5.31 -13.47
N VAL A 65 29.05 6.01 -12.51
CA VAL A 65 27.85 5.56 -11.82
C VAL A 65 26.66 5.74 -12.75
N ASN A 66 25.96 4.65 -13.05
CA ASN A 66 24.74 4.66 -13.85
C ASN A 66 23.59 4.10 -13.03
N LEU A 67 22.60 4.95 -12.74
CA LEU A 67 21.36 4.56 -12.07
C LEU A 67 20.29 4.28 -13.13
N LYS A 68 19.64 3.13 -13.03
CA LYS A 68 18.61 2.71 -13.98
C LYS A 68 17.24 3.05 -13.41
N ARG A 69 16.40 3.76 -14.15
CA ARG A 69 15.00 4.05 -13.74
C ARG A 69 14.18 2.79 -13.44
N LYS A 70 14.48 1.68 -14.12
CA LYS A 70 13.84 0.38 -13.84
C LYS A 70 14.26 -0.24 -12.49
N VAL A 71 15.32 0.25 -11.88
CA VAL A 71 15.83 -0.20 -10.57
C VAL A 71 15.54 0.93 -9.59
N GLN A 72 14.28 1.06 -9.23
CA GLN A 72 13.80 2.00 -8.23
C GLN A 72 12.70 1.35 -7.39
N VAL A 73 12.37 2.00 -6.29
CA VAL A 73 11.23 1.61 -5.46
C VAL A 73 9.95 2.11 -6.09
N PHE A 74 8.98 1.22 -6.25
CA PHE A 74 7.61 1.50 -6.64
C PHE A 74 6.72 1.33 -5.41
N THR A 75 6.05 2.41 -5.03
CA THR A 75 5.09 2.44 -3.93
C THR A 75 3.70 2.05 -4.43
N LEU A 76 2.77 1.84 -3.50
CA LEU A 76 1.35 1.62 -3.85
C LEU A 76 0.74 2.77 -4.66
N ASP A 77 1.29 3.99 -4.55
CA ASP A 77 0.85 5.15 -5.35
C ASP A 77 1.25 5.03 -6.83
N ALA A 78 2.28 4.21 -7.13
CA ALA A 78 2.65 3.90 -8.51
C ALA A 78 1.68 2.92 -9.19
N MET A 79 0.75 2.33 -8.43
CA MET A 79 -0.33 1.55 -9.01
C MET A 79 -1.29 2.50 -9.72
N GLU A 80 -1.62 2.19 -10.97
CA GLU A 80 -2.71 2.90 -11.63
C GLU A 80 -4.03 2.54 -10.91
N ASN A 81 -4.93 3.51 -10.74
CA ASN A 81 -6.28 3.26 -10.20
C ASN A 81 -7.16 2.43 -11.16
N THR A 82 -6.59 1.89 -12.24
CA THR A 82 -7.26 1.09 -13.25
C THR A 82 -7.13 -0.39 -12.94
N LYS A 83 -8.24 -1.01 -12.51
CA LYS A 83 -8.38 -2.47 -12.62
C LYS A 83 -9.00 -2.78 -13.98
N LEU A 84 -8.44 -3.76 -14.67
CA LEU A 84 -9.05 -4.30 -15.88
C LEU A 84 -10.21 -5.20 -15.45
N ILE A 85 -11.43 -4.82 -15.79
CA ILE A 85 -12.60 -5.69 -15.69
C ILE A 85 -13.06 -5.95 -17.13
N ASP A 86 -13.00 -7.21 -17.53
CA ASP A 86 -13.49 -7.72 -18.82
C ASP A 86 -12.92 -7.04 -20.08
N THR A 87 -11.70 -6.48 -20.00
CA THR A 87 -10.88 -5.86 -21.09
C THR A 87 -10.91 -4.32 -21.15
N ASP A 88 -11.82 -3.64 -20.43
CA ASP A 88 -11.83 -2.18 -20.38
C ASP A 88 -11.11 -1.63 -19.12
N PRO A 89 -10.22 -0.63 -19.26
CA PRO A 89 -9.58 0.00 -18.13
C PRO A 89 -10.60 0.89 -17.41
N LEU A 90 -11.11 0.41 -16.28
CA LEU A 90 -12.00 1.18 -15.44
C LEU A 90 -11.19 1.89 -14.35
N VAL A 91 -11.18 3.23 -14.40
CA VAL A 91 -10.60 4.05 -13.34
C VAL A 91 -11.52 3.99 -12.12
N PHE A 92 -11.10 3.27 -11.08
CA PHE A 92 -11.82 3.20 -9.82
C PHE A 92 -11.53 4.45 -8.98
N ASN A 93 -12.57 5.19 -8.61
CA ASN A 93 -12.45 6.31 -7.68
C ASN A 93 -13.13 5.95 -6.34
N PRO A 94 -12.34 5.63 -5.29
CA PRO A 94 -12.88 5.25 -3.99
C PRO A 94 -13.81 6.29 -3.39
N ASN A 95 -13.56 7.58 -3.63
CA ASN A 95 -14.43 8.65 -3.14
C ASN A 95 -15.78 8.69 -3.87
N GLN A 96 -15.80 8.38 -5.17
CA GLN A 96 -17.07 8.26 -5.91
C GLN A 96 -17.88 7.08 -5.41
N LEU A 97 -17.26 5.91 -5.21
CA LEU A 97 -17.95 4.76 -4.61
C LEU A 97 -18.45 5.11 -3.19
N PHE A 98 -17.60 5.69 -2.36
CA PHE A 98 -17.97 6.10 -1.01
C PHE A 98 -19.16 7.06 -1.01
N HIS A 99 -19.17 8.06 -1.89
CA HIS A 99 -20.33 8.96 -2.04
C HIS A 99 -21.58 8.22 -2.54
N ARG A 100 -21.45 7.27 -3.49
CA ARG A 100 -22.60 6.44 -3.93
C ARG A 100 -23.17 5.65 -2.75
N ILE A 101 -22.31 4.96 -1.98
CA ILE A 101 -22.73 4.20 -0.81
C ILE A 101 -23.38 5.12 0.22
N VAL A 102 -22.73 6.21 0.62
CA VAL A 102 -23.24 7.10 1.68
C VAL A 102 -24.53 7.81 1.27
N CYS A 103 -24.67 8.22 0.02
CA CYS A 103 -25.82 9.01 -0.42
C CYS A 103 -26.98 8.17 -0.98
N VAL A 104 -26.72 6.97 -1.52
CA VAL A 104 -27.71 6.16 -2.24
C VAL A 104 -28.14 4.92 -1.46
N LEU A 105 -27.28 4.34 -0.61
CA LEU A 105 -27.59 3.12 0.12
C LEU A 105 -28.70 3.39 1.17
N ARG A 106 -29.90 2.84 0.95
CA ARG A 106 -31.02 2.92 1.91
C ARG A 106 -31.36 1.55 2.50
N SER A 107 -31.10 0.48 1.74
CA SER A 107 -31.15 -0.91 2.20
C SER A 107 -29.95 -1.70 1.68
N ALA A 108 -29.79 -2.94 2.17
CA ALA A 108 -28.77 -3.85 1.65
C ALA A 108 -28.96 -4.18 0.16
N ASP A 109 -30.20 -4.11 -0.34
CA ASP A 109 -30.54 -4.39 -1.74
C ASP A 109 -30.02 -3.30 -2.70
N ASP A 110 -29.80 -2.07 -2.19
CA ASP A 110 -29.27 -0.96 -2.99
C ASP A 110 -27.75 -1.06 -3.22
N LEU A 111 -27.07 -1.98 -2.53
CA LEU A 111 -25.61 -2.11 -2.58
C LEU A 111 -25.13 -2.51 -3.97
N GLU A 112 -25.84 -3.44 -4.63
CA GLU A 112 -25.51 -3.89 -5.98
C GLU A 112 -25.54 -2.72 -6.98
N GLY A 113 -26.51 -1.80 -6.82
CA GLY A 113 -26.61 -0.59 -7.63
C GLY A 113 -25.45 0.40 -7.41
N CYS A 114 -24.89 0.43 -6.20
CA CYS A 114 -23.73 1.28 -5.89
C CYS A 114 -22.45 0.81 -6.57
N LEU A 115 -22.34 -0.51 -6.82
CA LEU A 115 -21.19 -1.18 -7.42
C LEU A 115 -21.30 -1.32 -8.95
N LYS A 116 -22.41 -0.87 -9.58
CA LYS A 116 -22.68 -1.05 -11.03
C LYS A 116 -21.59 -0.51 -11.98
N TYR A 117 -20.74 0.40 -11.49
CA TYR A 117 -19.67 1.01 -12.27
C TYR A 117 -18.29 0.57 -11.80
N GLU A 118 -18.22 -0.53 -11.05
CA GLU A 118 -17.04 -1.38 -10.87
C GLU A 118 -17.17 -2.56 -11.82
#